data_AF-A0A643C9N1-F1
#
_entry.id   AF-A0A643C9N1-F1
#
_cell.length_a   1.000
_cell.length_b   1.000
_cell.length_c   1.000
_cell.angle_alpha   90.00
_cell.angle_beta   90.00
_cell.angle_gamma   90.00
#
_symmetry.space_group_name_H-M   'P 1'
#
loop_
_entity.id
_entity.type
_entity.pdbx_description
1 polymer ?
#
loop_
_entity_poly.entity_id
_entity_poly.type
_entity_poly.pdbx_seq_one_letter_code
_entity_poly.pdbx_strand_id
1 'polypeptide(L)'
;MGSEDHGAQNPSCKIMTFRPTMEEFKDFNRYVAYIESQGAHRAGLAKEWKPRQTYDDIDDVVIPAPIQQDFDDLERKYWKNLTFVSPIYGADISGSLYDDDVAQWNIGNLRTILDMVER
;
A
#
# COMPACT_ATOMS: atom_id res chain seq x y z
N MET A 1 12.68 5.29 -37.92
CA MET A 1 12.37 6.04 -36.69
C MET A 1 10.87 5.98 -36.49
N GLY A 2 10.40 4.96 -35.78
CA GLY A 2 8.99 4.86 -35.40
C GLY A 2 8.81 5.54 -34.05
N SER A 3 8.09 6.65 -34.01
CA SER A 3 7.58 7.24 -32.79
C SER A 3 6.40 6.40 -32.33
N GLU A 4 6.61 5.54 -31.34
CA GLU A 4 5.52 4.83 -30.67
C GLU A 4 4.75 5.83 -29.81
N ASP A 5 3.54 6.16 -30.27
CA ASP A 5 2.57 6.97 -29.55
C ASP A 5 2.15 6.23 -28.27
N HIS A 6 2.77 6.58 -27.15
CA HIS A 6 2.40 6.07 -25.83
C HIS A 6 1.11 6.78 -25.43
N GLY A 7 -0.03 6.28 -25.93
CA GLY A 7 -1.35 6.67 -25.46
C GLY A 7 -1.35 6.65 -23.93
N ALA A 8 -1.74 7.77 -23.33
CA ALA A 8 -1.49 8.03 -21.91
C ALA A 8 -2.15 6.95 -21.04
N GLN A 9 -1.33 6.04 -20.48
CA GLN A 9 -1.79 4.94 -19.62
C GLN A 9 -2.55 5.51 -18.41
N ASN A 10 -3.63 4.83 -17.99
CA ASN A 10 -4.58 5.30 -16.97
C ASN A 10 -5.13 6.73 -17.21
N PRO A 11 -5.85 6.99 -18.32
CA PRO A 11 -6.40 8.32 -18.60
C PRO A 11 -7.49 8.75 -17.62
N SER A 12 -8.11 7.79 -16.91
CA SER A 12 -9.15 8.03 -15.90
C SER A 12 -8.62 8.31 -14.49
N CYS A 13 -7.30 8.31 -14.29
CA CYS A 13 -6.64 8.51 -13.00
C CYS A 13 -7.22 7.63 -11.86
N LYS A 14 -7.58 6.38 -12.17
CA LYS A 14 -8.13 5.44 -11.18
C LYS A 14 -7.01 4.84 -10.34
N ILE A 15 -7.28 4.61 -9.06
CA ILE A 15 -6.39 3.87 -8.16
C ILE A 15 -6.20 2.47 -8.72
N MET A 16 -4.94 2.10 -8.97
CA MET A 16 -4.57 0.79 -9.52
C MET A 16 -4.15 -0.15 -8.38
N THR A 17 -4.50 -1.43 -8.51
CA THR A 17 -4.04 -2.49 -7.61
C THR A 17 -3.12 -3.43 -8.37
N PHE A 18 -1.90 -3.59 -7.89
CA PHE A 18 -0.90 -4.49 -8.43
C PHE A 18 -0.75 -5.73 -7.53
N ARG A 19 -0.20 -6.81 -8.08
CA ARG A 19 0.05 -8.08 -7.36
C ARG A 19 1.39 -8.64 -7.83
N PRO A 20 2.53 -8.16 -7.29
CA PRO A 20 3.84 -8.61 -7.72
C PRO A 20 4.05 -10.09 -7.41
N THR A 21 4.80 -10.76 -8.28
CA THR A 21 5.43 -12.03 -7.95
C THR A 21 6.56 -11.80 -6.93
N MET A 22 6.99 -12.86 -6.23
CA MET A 22 8.15 -12.77 -5.31
C MET A 22 9.45 -12.39 -6.03
N GLU A 23 9.54 -12.54 -7.34
CA GLU A 23 10.70 -12.13 -8.12
C GLU A 23 10.67 -10.62 -8.42
N GLU A 24 9.51 -10.10 -8.81
CA GLU A 24 9.28 -8.66 -9.00
C GLU A 24 9.37 -7.88 -7.69
N PHE A 25 8.95 -8.48 -6.58
CA PHE A 25 8.95 -7.85 -5.25
C PHE A 25 10.35 -7.66 -4.67
N LYS A 26 11.38 -8.32 -5.22
CA LYS A 26 12.77 -8.21 -4.71
C LYS A 26 13.41 -6.85 -4.97
N ASP A 27 13.05 -6.18 -6.05
CA ASP A 27 13.63 -4.91 -6.45
C ASP A 27 12.56 -3.81 -6.42
N PHE A 28 12.53 -3.10 -5.30
CA PHE A 28 11.60 -2.00 -5.07
C PHE A 28 11.67 -0.95 -6.18
N ASN A 29 12.87 -0.48 -6.53
CA ASN A 29 13.04 0.60 -7.50
C ASN A 29 12.57 0.17 -8.89
N ARG A 30 12.89 -1.07 -9.28
CA ARG A 30 12.42 -1.64 -10.55
C ARG A 30 10.91 -1.77 -10.58
N TYR A 31 10.30 -2.20 -9.47
CA TYR A 31 8.86 -2.35 -9.40
C TYR A 31 8.11 -1.01 -9.40
N VAL A 32 8.63 -0.01 -8.70
CA VAL A 32 8.10 1.36 -8.72
C VAL A 32 8.11 1.92 -10.15
N ALA A 33 9.24 1.79 -10.87
CA ALA A 33 9.32 2.22 -12.27
C ALA A 33 8.31 1.47 -13.16
N TYR A 34 8.06 0.19 -12.88
CA TYR A 34 7.04 -0.58 -13.57
C TYR A 34 5.63 -0.04 -13.30
N ILE A 35 5.20 0.15 -12.05
CA ILE A 35 3.85 0.66 -11.76
C ILE A 35 3.65 2.09 -12.28
N GLU A 36 4.70 2.90 -12.31
CA GLU A 36 4.70 4.23 -12.93
C GLU A 36 4.47 4.15 -14.44
N SER A 37 5.12 3.20 -15.12
CA SER A 37 4.92 2.96 -16.56
C SER A 37 3.47 2.58 -16.90
N GLN A 38 2.75 1.96 -15.97
CA GLN A 38 1.33 1.62 -16.10
C GLN A 38 0.39 2.81 -15.79
N GLY A 39 0.93 3.97 -15.43
CA GLY A 39 0.16 5.18 -15.11
C GLY A 39 -0.40 5.21 -13.69
N ALA A 40 0.13 4.41 -12.75
CA ALA A 40 -0.33 4.39 -11.36
C ALA A 40 -0.16 5.76 -10.67
N HIS A 41 0.95 6.45 -10.97
CA HIS A 41 1.26 7.77 -10.42
C HIS A 41 0.17 8.82 -10.72
N ARG A 42 -0.61 8.64 -11.79
CA ARG A 42 -1.68 9.58 -12.19
C ARG A 42 -2.86 9.59 -11.21
N ALA A 43 -3.06 8.50 -10.45
CA ALA A 43 -4.08 8.43 -9.42
C ALA A 43 -3.59 8.98 -8.06
N GLY A 44 -2.28 9.20 -7.90
CA GLY A 44 -1.66 9.62 -6.64
C GLY A 44 -1.57 8.51 -5.56
N LEU A 45 -2.18 7.34 -5.80
CA LEU A 45 -2.15 6.21 -4.87
C LEU A 45 -2.24 4.87 -5.62
N ALA A 46 -1.46 3.88 -5.18
CA ALA A 46 -1.48 2.52 -5.69
C ALA A 46 -1.45 1.52 -4.52
N LYS A 47 -2.10 0.37 -4.68
CA LYS A 47 -2.12 -0.71 -3.68
C LYS A 47 -1.42 -1.94 -4.24
N GLU A 48 -0.52 -2.54 -3.48
CA GLU A 48 0.40 -3.53 -4.06
C GLU A 48 0.38 -4.92 -3.41
N TRP A 49 0.12 -5.03 -2.10
CA TRP A 49 0.40 -6.29 -1.40
C TRP A 49 -0.77 -6.83 -0.58
N LYS A 50 -0.85 -8.17 -0.52
CA LYS A 50 -1.64 -8.93 0.45
C LYS A 50 -0.66 -9.70 1.34
N PRO A 51 -0.70 -9.56 2.68
CA PRO A 51 0.27 -10.18 3.58
C PRO A 51 0.28 -11.69 3.63
N ARG A 52 -0.75 -12.35 3.09
CA ARG A 52 -0.92 -13.80 3.14
C ARG A 52 -1.62 -14.32 1.88
N GLN A 53 -1.22 -15.51 1.44
CA GLN A 53 -1.76 -16.23 0.28
C GLN A 53 -3.17 -16.78 0.54
N THR A 54 -3.39 -17.44 1.68
CA THR A 54 -4.70 -17.99 2.09
C THR A 54 -4.93 -17.79 3.60
N TYR A 55 -6.17 -17.84 4.04
CA TYR A 55 -6.59 -17.67 5.44
C TYR A 55 -7.15 -18.99 6.00
N ASP A 56 -6.78 -20.13 5.41
CA ASP A 56 -7.34 -21.44 5.75
C ASP A 56 -6.94 -21.91 7.18
N ASP A 57 -6.01 -21.19 7.81
CA ASP A 57 -5.51 -21.43 9.17
C ASP A 57 -6.15 -20.52 10.23
N ILE A 58 -7.13 -19.69 9.86
CA ILE A 58 -7.84 -18.80 10.80
C ILE A 58 -9.31 -19.15 11.00
N ASP A 59 -9.79 -20.29 10.50
CA ASP A 59 -11.16 -20.78 10.73
C ASP A 59 -11.48 -20.98 12.22
N ASP A 60 -10.47 -21.26 13.04
CA ASP A 60 -10.61 -21.42 14.50
C ASP A 60 -10.58 -20.08 15.28
N VAL A 61 -10.43 -18.94 14.59
CA VAL A 61 -10.49 -17.62 15.22
C VAL A 61 -11.95 -17.28 15.50
N VAL A 62 -12.40 -17.59 16.72
CA VAL A 62 -13.73 -17.19 17.20
C VAL A 62 -13.75 -15.67 17.39
N ILE A 63 -14.45 -14.97 16.49
CA ILE A 63 -14.81 -13.55 16.67
C ILE A 63 -16.10 -13.54 17.51
N PRO A 64 -16.04 -13.20 18.81
CA PRO A 64 -17.18 -13.32 19.73
C PRO A 64 -18.35 -12.39 19.39
N ALA A 65 -18.14 -11.39 18.53
CA ALA A 65 -19.19 -10.51 18.01
C ALA A 65 -18.86 -10.14 16.55
N PRO A 66 -19.40 -10.88 15.55
CA PRO A 66 -19.19 -10.53 14.15
C PRO A 66 -19.93 -9.23 13.85
N ILE A 67 -19.19 -8.14 13.69
CA ILE A 67 -19.75 -6.86 13.26
C ILE A 67 -19.81 -6.91 11.73
N GLN A 68 -21.00 -7.08 11.18
CA GLN A 68 -21.22 -6.90 9.74
C GLN A 68 -21.19 -5.38 9.46
N GLN A 69 -19.99 -4.84 9.22
CA GLN A 69 -19.80 -3.43 8.90
C GLN A 69 -19.90 -3.25 7.40
N ASP A 70 -21.00 -2.65 6.95
CA ASP A 70 -21.05 -2.04 5.63
C ASP A 70 -20.07 -0.85 5.62
N PHE A 71 -19.13 -0.86 4.67
CA PHE A 71 -18.11 0.18 4.55
C PHE A 71 -18.74 1.57 4.34
N ASP A 72 -19.86 1.63 3.62
CA ASP A 72 -20.55 2.89 3.33
C ASP A 72 -21.18 3.46 4.61
N ASP A 73 -21.72 2.60 5.47
CA ASP A 73 -22.30 3.02 6.76
C ASP A 73 -21.22 3.47 7.74
N LEU A 74 -20.06 2.82 7.74
CA LEU A 74 -18.92 3.21 8.58
C LEU A 74 -18.35 4.55 8.14
N GLU A 75 -18.17 4.76 6.84
CA GLU A 75 -17.72 6.02 6.27
C GLU A 75 -18.67 7.17 6.62
N ARG A 76 -19.99 6.96 6.46
CA ARG A 76 -21.00 7.94 6.86
C ARG A 76 -20.93 8.30 8.34
N LYS A 77 -20.77 7.31 9.22
CA LYS A 77 -20.64 7.51 10.67
C LYS A 77 -19.35 8.25 11.01
N TYR A 78 -18.25 7.94 10.34
CA TYR A 78 -16.96 8.61 10.52
C TYR A 78 -17.09 10.11 10.20
N TRP A 79 -17.54 10.46 8.99
CA TRP A 79 -17.68 11.86 8.58
C TRP A 79 -18.69 12.63 9.43
N LYS A 80 -19.74 11.98 9.92
CA LYS A 80 -20.74 12.61 10.80
C LYS A 80 -20.19 12.91 12.21
N ASN A 81 -19.29 12.08 12.73
CA ASN A 81 -18.85 12.14 14.12
C ASN A 81 -17.44 12.70 14.34
N LEU A 82 -16.69 12.99 13.26
CA LEU A 82 -15.28 13.42 13.30
C LEU A 82 -15.02 14.62 14.23
N THR A 83 -15.96 15.55 14.36
CA THR A 83 -15.81 16.76 15.19
C THR A 83 -16.31 16.57 16.63
N PHE A 84 -17.00 15.48 16.93
CA PHE A 84 -17.64 15.25 18.23
C PHE A 84 -16.77 14.43 19.18
N VAL A 85 -15.83 13.67 18.62
CA VAL A 85 -14.88 12.87 19.39
C VAL A 85 -13.52 13.13 18.80
N SER A 86 -12.62 13.76 19.57
CA SER A 86 -11.21 13.88 19.19
C SER A 86 -10.53 12.54 19.49
N PRO A 87 -10.21 11.72 18.47
CA PRO A 87 -9.48 10.48 18.72
C PRO A 87 -8.04 10.80 19.14
N ILE A 88 -7.44 9.89 19.90
CA ILE A 88 -6.00 9.93 20.20
C ILE A 88 -5.30 9.09 19.12
N TYR A 89 -4.31 9.66 18.43
CA TYR A 89 -3.54 8.96 17.41
C TYR A 89 -2.05 8.95 17.78
N GLY A 90 -1.47 7.76 17.89
CA GLY A 90 -0.04 7.56 18.14
C GLY A 90 0.78 7.63 16.85
N ALA A 91 0.68 8.76 16.14
CA ALA A 91 1.46 9.00 14.93
C ALA A 91 2.95 9.20 15.23
N ASP A 92 3.79 9.10 14.20
CA ASP A 92 5.19 9.56 14.20
C ASP A 92 6.10 8.92 15.26
N ILE A 93 5.81 7.68 15.65
CA ILE A 93 6.67 6.91 16.57
C ILE A 93 7.92 6.45 15.81
N SER A 94 9.10 6.83 16.30
CA SER A 94 10.37 6.35 15.75
C SER A 94 10.56 4.87 16.06
N GLY A 95 10.84 4.08 15.04
CA GLY A 95 11.09 2.64 15.15
C GLY A 95 10.64 1.89 13.91
N SER A 96 11.00 0.62 13.83
CA SER A 96 10.50 -0.30 12.81
C SER A 96 9.93 -1.52 13.51
N LEU A 97 8.81 -2.03 12.99
CA LEU A 97 8.25 -3.32 13.39
C LEU A 97 8.76 -4.46 12.47
N TYR A 98 9.61 -4.14 11.49
CA TYR A 98 10.24 -5.14 10.63
C TYR A 98 11.40 -5.81 11.36
N ASP A 99 11.48 -7.13 11.24
CA ASP A 99 12.64 -7.90 11.67
C ASP A 99 13.87 -7.53 10.81
N ASP A 100 15.07 -7.58 11.39
CA ASP A 100 16.32 -7.19 10.74
C ASP A 100 16.68 -8.07 9.51
N ASP A 101 16.13 -9.27 9.43
CA ASP A 101 16.35 -10.22 8.34
C ASP A 101 15.43 -9.97 7.13
N VAL A 102 14.44 -9.09 7.24
CA VAL A 102 13.57 -8.70 6.14
C VAL A 102 14.31 -7.72 5.22
N ALA A 103 14.86 -8.27 4.13
CA ALA A 103 15.61 -7.51 3.14
C ALA A 103 14.74 -6.84 2.05
N GLN A 104 13.46 -7.19 1.96
CA GLN A 104 12.54 -6.76 0.91
C GLN A 104 11.55 -5.75 1.49
N TRP A 105 11.47 -4.54 0.91
CA TRP A 105 10.49 -3.52 1.30
C TRP A 105 10.50 -3.18 2.80
N ASN A 106 11.68 -3.24 3.42
CA ASN A 106 11.89 -2.79 4.78
C ASN A 106 11.85 -1.26 4.80
N ILE A 107 10.84 -0.68 5.44
CA ILE A 107 10.65 0.78 5.47
C ILE A 107 11.86 1.49 6.08
N GLY A 108 12.57 0.85 7.01
CA GLY A 108 13.81 1.38 7.59
C GLY A 108 15.04 1.29 6.68
N ASN A 109 14.97 0.54 5.56
CA ASN A 109 16.09 0.33 4.65
C ASN A 109 15.59 0.01 3.22
N LEU A 110 15.01 1.01 2.56
CA LEU A 110 14.43 0.87 1.21
C LEU A 110 15.50 0.91 0.09
N ARG A 111 16.77 1.21 0.40
CA ARG A 111 17.87 1.30 -0.58
C ARG A 111 17.54 2.23 -1.73
N THR A 112 17.09 3.43 -1.38
CA THR A 112 16.70 4.45 -2.36
C THR A 112 17.77 5.51 -2.50
N ILE A 113 17.61 6.39 -3.49
CA ILE A 113 18.48 7.57 -3.64
C ILE A 113 18.45 8.51 -2.43
N LEU A 114 17.41 8.44 -1.59
CA LEU A 114 17.29 9.25 -0.38
C LEU A 114 18.38 8.87 0.65
N ASP A 115 18.83 7.62 0.64
CA ASP A 115 19.92 7.13 1.49
C ASP A 115 21.27 7.79 1.13
N MET A 116 21.39 8.40 -0.05
CA MET A 116 22.59 9.13 -0.47
C MET A 116 22.63 10.58 0.04
N VAL A 117 21.51 11.12 0.53
CA VAL A 117 21.39 12.52 0.98
C VAL A 117 21.85 12.71 2.42
N GLU A 118 21.90 11.64 3.23
CA GLU A 118 22.32 11.70 4.65
C GLU A 118 23.84 11.55 4.88
N ARG A 119 24.68 11.98 3.94
CA ARG A 119 26.15 12.04 4.12
C ARG A 119 26.70 13.46 4.19
#